data_AF-Q62UN4-F1
#
_entry.id   AF-Q62UN4-F1
#
_cell.length_a   1.000
_cell.length_b   1.000
_cell.length_c   1.000
_cell.angle_alpha   90.00
_cell.angle_beta   90.00
_cell.angle_gamma   90.00
#
_symmetry.space_group_name_H-M   'P 1'
#
loop_
_entity.id
_entity.type
_entity.pdbx_description
1 polymer ?
#
loop_
_entity_poly.entity_id
_entity_poly.type
_entity_poly.pdbx_seq_one_letter_code
_entity_poly.pdbx_strand_id
1 'polypeptide(L)' 'MSIIILASMLLWGALIYELSKSSKKQNNRKIVSLISLGSLSTLVITISLFQNLPF' A
#
# COMPACT_ATOMS: atom_id res chain seq x y z
N MET A 1 -0.77 8.83 -13.24
CA MET A 1 0.07 7.89 -12.46
C MET A 1 0.56 8.48 -11.13
N SER A 2 1.05 9.73 -11.09
CA SER A 2 1.71 10.32 -9.90
C SER A 2 0.84 10.40 -8.65
N ILE A 3 -0.45 10.71 -8.79
CA ILE A 3 -1.40 10.78 -7.66
C ILE A 3 -1.63 9.40 -7.03
N ILE A 4 -1.65 8.34 -7.84
CA ILE A 4 -1.83 6.95 -7.37
C ILE A 4 -0.58 6.51 -6.61
N ILE A 5 0.61 6.87 -7.11
CA ILE A 5 1.88 6.60 -6.43
C ILE A 5 1.94 7.33 -5.08
N LEU A 6 1.58 8.61 -5.03
CA LEU A 6 1.48 9.40 -3.79
C LEU A 6 0.49 8.81 -2.80
N ALA A 7 -0.72 8.44 -3.27
CA ALA A 7 -1.73 7.81 -2.43
C ALA A 7 -1.27 6.45 -1.87
N SER A 8 -0.59 5.64 -2.70
CA SER A 8 0.00 4.36 -2.28
C SER A 8 1.08 4.57 -1.20
N MET A 9 1.93 5.58 -1.37
CA MET A 9 2.99 5.90 -0.41
C MET A 9 2.43 6.33 0.95
N LEU A 10 1.37 7.15 0.96
CA LEU A 10 0.64 7.52 2.17
C LEU A 10 -0.06 6.33 2.83
N LEU A 11 -0.63 5.42 2.03
CA LEU A 11 -1.27 4.19 2.52
C LEU A 11 -0.25 3.29 3.24
N TRP A 12 0.94 3.12 2.67
CA TRP A 12 2.05 2.40 3.30
C TRP A 12 2.52 3.08 4.58
N GLY A 13 2.61 4.42 4.59
CA GLY A 13 2.93 5.18 5.81
C GLY A 13 1.92 4.95 6.93
N ALA A 14 0.62 4.97 6.62
CA ALA A 14 -0.44 4.70 7.58
C ALA A 14 -0.41 3.24 8.09
N LEU A 15 -0.12 2.28 7.20
CA LEU A 15 0.05 0.88 7.57
C LEU A 15 1.24 0.69 8.51
N ILE A 16 2.39 1.30 8.23
CA ILE A 16 3.59 1.24 9.07
C ILE A 16 3.32 1.90 10.42
N TYR A 17 2.58 3.00 10.46
CA TYR A 17 2.15 3.65 11.70
C TYR A 17 1.23 2.75 12.54
N GLU A 18 0.26 2.08 11.91
CA GLU A 18 -0.64 1.13 12.58
C GLU A 18 0.11 -0.13 13.04
N LEU A 19 1.14 -0.59 12.30
CA LEU A 19 2.04 -1.71 12.66
C LEU A 19 3.05 -1.34 13.76
N SER A 20 3.51 -0.09 13.80
CA SER A 20 4.43 0.44 14.82
C SER A 20 3.75 0.62 16.17
N LYS A 21 2.42 0.70 16.18
CA LYS A 21 1.61 0.71 17.40
C LYS A 21 1.73 -0.65 18.12
N SER A 22 1.86 -0.62 19.45
CA SER A 22 1.93 -1.83 20.28
C SER A 22 0.80 -2.82 19.95
N SER A 23 1.13 -4.12 19.81
CA SER A 23 0.21 -5.17 19.35
C SER A 23 -1.07 -5.28 20.19
N LYS A 24 -1.04 -4.83 21.45
CA LYS A 24 -2.19 -4.77 22.35
C LYS A 24 -3.29 -3.77 21.94
N LYS A 25 -2.95 -2.79 21.09
CA LYS A 25 -3.85 -1.77 20.51
C LYS A 25 -4.01 -1.92 19.00
N GLN A 26 -3.41 -2.97 18.44
CA GLN A 26 -3.29 -3.20 17.02
C GLN A 26 -4.54 -3.93 16.52
N ASN A 27 -5.21 -3.35 15.53
CA ASN A 27 -6.35 -4.00 14.92
C ASN A 27 -5.87 -4.87 13.75
N ASN A 28 -5.62 -6.16 14.01
CA ASN A 28 -5.13 -7.10 13.01
C ASN A 28 -6.00 -7.13 11.75
N ARG A 29 -7.33 -6.98 11.87
CA ARG A 29 -8.22 -6.88 10.70
C ARG A 29 -7.92 -5.65 9.85
N LYS A 30 -7.66 -4.52 10.50
CA LYS A 30 -7.34 -3.25 9.83
C LYS A 30 -5.99 -3.34 9.10
N ILE A 31 -5.02 -4.02 9.70
CA ILE A 31 -3.71 -4.26 9.11
C ILE A 31 -3.78 -5.19 7.91
N VAL A 32 -4.51 -6.31 8.02
CA VAL A 32 -4.71 -7.22 6.90
C VAL A 32 -5.40 -6.49 5.75
N SER A 33 -6.44 -5.70 6.04
CA SER A 33 -7.12 -4.89 5.02
C SER A 33 -6.19 -3.86 4.36
N LEU A 34 -5.40 -3.13 5.15
CA LEU A 34 -4.44 -2.15 4.65
C LEU A 34 -3.31 -2.80 3.83
N ILE A 35 -2.81 -3.98 4.26
CA ILE A 35 -1.81 -4.77 3.52
C ILE A 35 -2.38 -5.26 2.20
N SER A 36 -3.59 -5.81 2.19
CA SER A 36 -4.23 -6.27 0.95
C SER A 36 -4.45 -5.12 -0.02
N LEU A 37 -4.95 -3.98 0.47
CA LEU A 37 -5.17 -2.79 -0.35
C LEU A 37 -3.86 -2.19 -0.88
N GLY A 38 -2.83 -2.11 -0.04
CA GLY A 38 -1.50 -1.63 -0.41
C GLY A 38 -0.80 -2.55 -1.41
N SER A 39 -0.90 -3.86 -1.21
CA SER A 39 -0.37 -4.86 -2.15
C SER A 39 -1.05 -4.76 -3.51
N LEU A 40 -2.38 -4.63 -3.54
CA LEU A 40 -3.15 -4.51 -4.77
C LEU A 40 -2.79 -3.21 -5.52
N SER A 41 -2.70 -2.09 -4.80
CA SER A 41 -2.25 -0.80 -5.36
C SER A 41 -0.86 -0.91 -5.98
N THR A 42 0.08 -1.51 -5.25
CA THR A 42 1.47 -1.70 -5.72
C THR A 42 1.53 -2.60 -6.95
N LEU A 43 0.73 -3.68 -6.99
CA LEU A 43 0.63 -4.57 -8.14
C LEU A 43 0.14 -3.83 -9.38
N VAL A 44 -0.93 -3.04 -9.25
CA VAL A 44 -1.48 -2.24 -10.36
C VAL A 44 -0.45 -1.24 -10.88
N ILE A 45 0.27 -0.55 -9.98
CA ILE A 45 1.34 0.39 -10.35
C ILE A 45 2.45 -0.35 -11.11
N THR A 46 2.90 -1.50 -10.61
CA THR A 46 3.96 -2.31 -11.25
C THR A 46 3.54 -2.79 -12.63
N ILE A 47 2.33 -3.34 -12.78
CA ILE A 47 1.81 -3.77 -14.08
C ILE A 47 1.71 -2.58 -15.04
N SER A 48 1.21 -1.45 -14.56
CA SER A 48 1.04 -0.25 -15.38
C SER A 48 2.40 0.33 -15.81
N LEU A 49 3.42 0.31 -14.94
CA LEU A 49 4.80 0.65 -15.31
C LEU A 49 5.33 -0.29 -16.39
N PHE A 50 5.13 -1.60 -16.23
CA PHE A 50 5.63 -2.59 -17.18
C PHE A 50 4.96 -2.49 -18.56
N GLN A 51 3.67 -2.14 -18.60
CA GLN A 51 2.94 -1.88 -19.85
C GLN A 51 3.34 -0.57 -20.53
N ASN A 52 3.77 0.44 -19.77
CA ASN A 52 4.22 1.72 -20.32
C ASN A 52 5.70 1.72 -20.73
N LEU A 53 6.44 0.63 -20.48
CA LEU A 53 7.79 0.48 -21.00
C LEU A 53 7.71 0.15 -22.50
N PRO A 54 8.29 0.98 -23.38
CA PRO A 54 8.40 0.64 -24.78
C PRO A 54 9.43 -0.49 -24.92
N PHE A 55 8.97 -1.68 -25.30
CA PHE A 55 9.82 -2.76 -25.78
C PHE A 55 10.14 -2.55 -27.27
#